data_AF-A0A7S2MB78-F1
#
_entry.id   AF-A0A7S2MB78-F1
#
_cell.length_a   1.000
_cell.length_b   1.000
_cell.length_c   1.000
_cell.angle_alpha   90.00
_cell.angle_beta   90.00
_cell.angle_gamma   90.00
#
_symmetry.space_group_name_H-M   'P 1'
#
loop_
_entity.id
_entity.type
_entity.pdbx_description
1 polymer ?
#
loop_
_entity_poly.entity_id
_entity_poly.type
_entity_poly.pdbx_seq_one_letter_code
_entity_poly.pdbx_strand_id
1 'polypeptide(L)'
;AEAQRNRREDAERAEAAKAEAAARAAVAAKAQVEAEAAEASRLEERRRSSKRARDALLPEPAAAAAGGPRVTTLKVRLPDGTILTRRFYVTSTAADLHNWLASEAALELAEWTLVLPAGA
;
A
#
# COMPACT_ATOMS: atom_id res chain seq x y z
N ALA A 1 -8.42 -60.60 27.46
CA ALA A 1 -8.24 -60.22 26.04
C ALA A 1 -8.68 -58.77 25.78
N GLU A 2 -9.81 -58.32 26.33
CA GLU A 2 -10.37 -56.97 26.12
C GLU A 2 -9.46 -55.81 26.56
N ALA A 3 -8.76 -55.93 27.69
CA ALA A 3 -7.86 -54.89 28.19
C ALA A 3 -6.66 -54.59 27.25
N GLN A 4 -6.19 -55.56 26.47
CA GLN A 4 -5.15 -55.35 25.45
C GLN A 4 -5.72 -54.73 24.17
N ARG A 5 -7.00 -55.01 23.87
CA ARG A 5 -7.70 -54.46 22.69
C ARG A 5 -7.97 -52.97 22.88
N ASN A 6 -8.49 -52.57 24.05
CA ASN A 6 -8.71 -51.15 24.37
C ASN A 6 -7.43 -50.33 24.34
N ARG A 7 -6.31 -50.84 24.87
CA ARG A 7 -5.02 -50.12 24.82
C ARG A 7 -4.50 -49.90 23.41
N ARG A 8 -4.77 -50.82 22.48
CA ARG A 8 -4.39 -50.68 21.07
C ARG A 8 -5.27 -49.65 20.37
N GLU A 9 -6.59 -49.72 20.58
CA GLU A 9 -7.55 -48.75 20.02
C GLU A 9 -7.31 -47.32 20.55
N ASP A 10 -6.91 -47.17 21.81
CA ASP A 10 -6.54 -45.86 22.38
C ASP A 10 -5.22 -45.33 21.79
N ALA A 11 -4.23 -46.19 21.58
CA ALA A 11 -2.97 -45.82 20.95
C ALA A 11 -3.15 -45.41 19.48
N GLU A 12 -3.97 -46.15 18.72
CA GLU A 12 -4.29 -45.81 17.33
C GLU A 12 -5.06 -44.50 17.21
N ARG A 13 -6.02 -44.24 18.13
CA ARG A 13 -6.74 -42.95 18.17
C ARG A 13 -5.82 -41.78 18.52
N ALA A 14 -4.89 -41.98 19.45
CA ALA A 14 -3.92 -40.95 19.83
C ALA A 14 -2.95 -40.63 18.68
N GLU A 15 -2.48 -41.63 17.94
CA GLU A 15 -1.63 -41.43 16.77
C GLU A 15 -2.39 -40.79 15.60
N ALA A 16 -3.63 -41.19 15.34
CA ALA A 16 -4.48 -40.54 14.34
C ALA A 16 -4.74 -39.07 14.67
N ALA A 17 -5.01 -38.74 15.93
CA ALA A 17 -5.21 -37.35 16.37
C ALA A 17 -3.93 -36.50 16.24
N LYS A 18 -2.75 -37.07 16.54
CA LYS A 18 -1.47 -36.39 16.32
C LYS A 18 -1.19 -36.16 14.84
N ALA A 19 -1.45 -37.15 13.98
CA ALA A 19 -1.28 -37.03 12.55
C ALA A 19 -2.21 -35.97 11.95
N GLU A 20 -3.46 -35.91 12.40
CA GLU A 20 -4.42 -34.89 11.97
C GLU A 20 -4.01 -33.49 12.44
N ALA A 21 -3.56 -33.36 13.70
CA ALA A 21 -3.06 -32.09 14.22
C ALA A 21 -1.81 -31.61 13.46
N ALA A 22 -0.88 -32.51 13.14
CA ALA A 22 0.31 -32.19 12.34
C ALA A 22 -0.06 -31.77 10.92
N ALA A 23 -1.03 -32.44 10.28
CA ALA A 23 -1.52 -32.08 8.95
C ALA A 23 -2.17 -30.68 8.95
N ARG A 24 -3.01 -30.37 9.95
CA ARG A 24 -3.64 -29.05 10.10
C ARG A 24 -2.61 -27.95 10.34
N ALA A 25 -1.60 -28.21 11.18
CA ALA A 25 -0.49 -27.28 11.42
C ALA A 25 0.32 -27.00 10.15
N ALA A 26 0.59 -28.03 9.34
CA ALA A 26 1.31 -27.88 8.08
C ALA A 26 0.53 -27.05 7.04
N VAL A 27 -0.80 -27.22 6.97
CA VAL A 27 -1.66 -26.40 6.10
C VAL A 27 -1.71 -24.95 6.57
N ALA A 28 -1.86 -24.71 7.87
CA ALA A 28 -1.87 -23.36 8.44
C ALA A 28 -0.53 -22.64 8.22
N ALA A 29 0.60 -23.32 8.39
CA ALA A 29 1.92 -22.76 8.15
C ALA A 29 2.13 -22.37 6.68
N LYS A 30 1.70 -23.21 5.72
CA LYS A 30 1.75 -22.87 4.30
C LYS A 30 0.89 -21.65 3.97
N ALA A 31 -0.32 -21.59 4.50
CA ALA A 31 -1.22 -20.45 4.29
C ALA A 31 -0.65 -19.14 4.84
N GLN A 32 0.04 -19.16 5.99
CA GLN A 32 0.70 -17.99 6.54
C GLN A 32 1.85 -17.51 5.65
N VAL A 33 2.72 -18.42 5.21
CA VAL A 33 3.84 -18.08 4.31
C VAL A 33 3.33 -17.52 2.98
N GLU A 34 2.27 -18.10 2.41
CA GLU A 34 1.66 -17.60 1.17
C GLU A 34 1.01 -16.22 1.36
N ALA A 35 0.34 -15.99 2.50
CA ALA A 35 -0.26 -14.70 2.82
C ALA A 35 0.82 -13.60 2.99
N GLU A 36 1.89 -13.89 3.73
CA GLU A 36 3.02 -12.99 3.91
C GLU A 36 3.73 -12.68 2.58
N ALA A 37 3.94 -13.71 1.74
CA ALA A 37 4.53 -13.53 0.41
C ALA A 37 3.64 -12.68 -0.51
N ALA A 38 2.32 -12.90 -0.48
CA ALA A 38 1.36 -12.12 -1.26
C ALA A 38 1.32 -10.64 -0.80
N GLU A 39 1.39 -10.39 0.51
CA GLU A 39 1.41 -9.03 1.06
C GLU A 39 2.71 -8.30 0.72
N ALA A 40 3.86 -8.98 0.82
CA ALA A 40 5.15 -8.44 0.40
C ALA A 40 5.16 -8.09 -1.09
N SER A 41 4.61 -8.95 -1.95
CA SER A 41 4.50 -8.71 -3.39
C SER A 41 3.62 -7.49 -3.70
N ARG A 42 2.46 -7.36 -3.05
CA ARG A 42 1.58 -6.19 -3.20
C ARG A 42 2.28 -4.90 -2.77
N LEU A 43 3.03 -4.93 -1.68
CA LEU A 43 3.79 -3.77 -1.21
C LEU A 43 4.89 -3.36 -2.20
N GLU A 44 5.59 -4.34 -2.79
CA GLU A 44 6.64 -4.06 -3.77
C GLU A 44 6.07 -3.50 -5.08
N GLU A 45 4.94 -4.03 -5.55
CA GLU A 45 4.25 -3.53 -6.74
C GLU A 45 3.69 -2.11 -6.54
N ARG A 46 3.18 -1.80 -5.33
CA ARG A 46 2.83 -0.43 -4.91
C ARG A 46 4.03 0.51 -4.94
N ARG A 47 5.18 0.08 -4.45
CA ARG A 47 6.41 0.90 -4.50
C ARG A 47 6.87 1.15 -5.93
N ARG A 48 6.82 0.14 -6.80
CA ARG A 48 7.21 0.27 -8.21
C ARG A 48 6.27 1.19 -8.99
N SER A 49 4.96 1.07 -8.78
CA SER A 49 3.96 1.92 -9.44
C SER A 49 4.07 3.38 -9.00
N SER A 50 4.19 3.65 -7.69
CA SER A 50 4.40 5.01 -7.18
C SER A 50 5.72 5.62 -7.68
N LYS A 51 6.82 4.83 -7.74
CA LYS A 51 8.10 5.30 -8.31
C LYS A 51 7.96 5.69 -9.79
N ARG A 52 7.33 4.85 -10.61
CA ARG A 52 7.10 5.15 -12.04
C ARG A 52 6.22 6.38 -12.24
N ALA A 53 5.17 6.52 -11.43
CA ALA A 53 4.30 7.69 -11.45
C ALA A 53 5.07 8.96 -11.07
N ARG A 54 5.98 8.87 -10.10
CA ARG A 54 6.85 10.00 -9.69
C ARG A 54 7.88 10.37 -10.75
N ASP A 55 8.53 9.38 -11.37
CA ASP A 55 9.52 9.60 -12.43
C ASP A 55 8.89 10.22 -13.70
N ALA A 56 7.59 10.02 -13.92
CA ALA A 56 6.83 10.63 -15.01
C ALA A 56 6.41 12.10 -14.75
N LEU A 57 6.59 12.61 -13.53
CA LEU A 57 6.28 14.00 -13.22
C LEU A 57 7.35 14.93 -13.78
N LEU A 58 6.92 16.09 -14.27
CA LEU A 58 7.83 17.19 -14.56
C LEU A 58 8.65 17.54 -13.30
N PRO A 59 9.95 17.84 -13.42
CA PRO A 59 10.76 18.23 -12.26
C PRO A 59 10.17 19.45 -11.58
N GLU A 60 10.24 19.50 -10.24
CA GLU A 60 9.74 20.65 -9.50
C GLU A 60 10.54 21.91 -9.88
N PRO A 61 9.88 23.01 -10.28
CA PRO A 61 10.55 24.24 -10.62
C PRO A 61 11.36 24.79 -9.45
N ALA A 62 12.54 25.32 -9.76
CA ALA A 62 13.31 26.13 -8.82
C ALA A 62 12.51 27.38 -8.40
N ALA A 63 12.91 28.01 -7.29
CA ALA A 63 12.35 29.29 -6.91
C ALA A 63 12.54 30.30 -8.07
N ALA A 64 11.53 31.13 -8.32
CA ALA A 64 11.54 32.05 -9.46
C ALA A 64 12.80 32.92 -9.43
N ALA A 65 13.68 32.72 -10.43
CA ALA A 65 14.84 33.58 -10.65
C ALA A 65 14.39 34.88 -11.32
N ALA A 66 15.16 35.96 -11.16
CA ALA A 66 14.88 37.23 -11.83
C ALA A 66 14.84 37.03 -13.36
N GLY A 67 13.68 37.28 -13.99
CA GLY A 67 13.45 37.06 -15.42
C GLY A 67 13.04 35.63 -15.82
N GLY A 68 12.92 34.71 -14.87
CA GLY A 68 12.47 33.34 -15.12
C GLY A 68 10.94 33.20 -15.22
N PRO A 69 10.45 32.01 -15.62
CA PRO A 69 9.02 31.71 -15.67
C PRO A 69 8.38 31.90 -14.28
N ARG A 70 7.13 32.39 -14.24
CA ARG A 70 6.40 32.55 -12.99
C ARG A 70 6.09 31.18 -12.38
N VAL A 71 6.39 31.05 -11.08
CA VAL A 71 6.18 29.84 -10.29
C VAL A 71 5.20 30.15 -9.16
N THR A 72 4.30 29.21 -8.87
CA THR A 72 3.40 29.25 -7.72
C THR A 72 3.62 28.03 -6.83
N THR A 73 3.38 28.17 -5.53
CA THR A 73 3.48 27.07 -4.57
C THR A 73 2.08 26.63 -4.19
N LEU A 74 1.73 25.39 -4.48
CA LEU A 74 0.46 24.80 -4.07
C LEU A 74 0.64 24.00 -2.79
N LYS A 75 -0.31 24.16 -1.86
CA LYS A 75 -0.42 23.40 -0.62
C LYS A 75 -1.72 22.62 -0.64
N VAL A 76 -1.65 21.31 -0.49
CA VAL A 76 -2.80 20.40 -0.51
C VAL A 76 -2.90 19.72 0.85
N ARG A 77 -4.05 19.88 1.52
CA ARG A 77 -4.33 19.18 2.77
C ARG A 77 -5.04 17.87 2.44
N LEU A 78 -4.51 16.78 2.98
CA LEU A 78 -5.07 15.44 2.88
C LEU A 78 -6.06 15.15 4.02
N PRO A 79 -6.92 14.13 3.90
CA PRO A 79 -7.90 13.77 4.94
C PRO A 79 -7.28 13.32 6.27
N ASP A 80 -6.06 12.79 6.25
CA ASP A 80 -5.28 12.42 7.44
C ASP A 80 -4.67 13.64 8.17
N GLY A 81 -4.88 14.85 7.64
CA GLY A 81 -4.32 16.09 8.15
C GLY A 81 -2.93 16.43 7.59
N THR A 82 -2.31 15.54 6.82
CA THR A 82 -1.02 15.77 6.18
C THR A 82 -1.13 16.91 5.16
N ILE A 83 -0.08 17.73 5.06
CA ILE A 83 -0.01 18.82 4.08
C ILE A 83 1.10 18.53 3.09
N LEU A 84 0.72 18.34 1.83
CA LEU A 84 1.64 18.23 0.70
C LEU A 84 1.91 19.63 0.13
N THR A 85 3.16 19.92 -0.20
CA THR A 85 3.54 21.21 -0.79
C THR A 85 4.41 20.96 -2.01
N ARG A 86 4.09 21.61 -3.13
CA ARG A 86 4.89 21.53 -4.35
C ARG A 86 4.77 22.80 -5.17
N ARG A 87 5.88 23.19 -5.82
CA ARG A 87 5.88 24.29 -6.78
C ARG A 87 5.45 23.84 -8.17
N PHE A 88 4.76 24.73 -8.87
CA PHE A 88 4.30 24.56 -10.23
C PHE A 88 4.59 25.82 -11.03
N TYR A 89 4.83 25.69 -12.33
CA TYR A 89 4.79 26.85 -13.21
C TYR A 89 3.34 27.34 -13.29
N VAL A 90 3.13 28.65 -13.46
CA VAL A 90 1.76 29.17 -13.67
C VAL A 90 1.11 28.66 -14.97
N THR A 91 1.92 28.13 -15.88
CA THR A 91 1.50 27.48 -17.12
C THR A 91 1.19 25.99 -16.96
N SER A 92 1.46 25.41 -15.77
CA SER A 92 1.12 24.03 -15.47
C SER A 92 -0.40 23.85 -15.47
N THR A 93 -0.84 22.67 -15.86
CA THR A 93 -2.25 22.33 -16.01
C THR A 93 -2.81 21.69 -14.74
N ALA A 94 -4.14 21.65 -14.63
CA ALA A 94 -4.81 20.87 -13.58
C ALA A 94 -4.43 19.38 -13.66
N ALA A 95 -4.20 18.84 -14.86
CA ALA A 95 -3.76 17.46 -15.04
C ALA A 95 -2.40 17.19 -14.38
N ASP A 96 -1.46 18.15 -14.42
CA ASP A 96 -0.16 18.01 -13.76
C ASP A 96 -0.29 17.94 -12.23
N LEU A 97 -1.22 18.72 -11.66
CA LEU A 97 -1.58 18.66 -10.25
C LEU A 97 -2.20 17.31 -9.89
N HIS A 98 -3.13 16.80 -10.71
CA HIS A 98 -3.76 15.50 -10.49
C HIS A 98 -2.74 14.36 -10.57
N ASN A 99 -1.83 14.40 -11.56
CA ASN A 99 -0.77 13.41 -11.71
C ASN A 99 0.19 13.42 -10.52
N TRP A 100 0.53 14.61 -10.01
CA TRP A 100 1.34 14.72 -8.80
C TRP A 100 0.65 14.04 -7.61
N LEU A 101 -0.60 14.38 -7.36
CA LEU A 101 -1.37 13.83 -6.26
C LEU A 101 -1.55 12.31 -6.38
N ALA A 102 -1.82 11.80 -7.58
CA ALA A 102 -1.90 10.36 -7.84
C ALA A 102 -0.56 9.63 -7.64
N SER A 103 0.58 10.32 -7.82
CA SER A 103 1.91 9.75 -7.56
C SER A 103 2.25 9.67 -6.07
N GLU A 104 1.61 10.50 -5.25
CA GLU A 104 1.77 10.49 -3.81
C GLU A 104 0.97 9.33 -3.23
N ALA A 105 1.67 8.34 -2.67
CA ALA A 105 1.09 7.11 -2.12
C ALA A 105 0.04 7.34 -1.01
N ALA A 106 -0.15 8.58 -0.55
CA ALA A 106 -1.11 8.94 0.48
C ALA A 106 -2.57 9.02 -0.02
N LEU A 107 -2.79 9.09 -1.33
CA LEU A 107 -4.14 9.09 -1.92
C LEU A 107 -4.52 7.68 -2.38
N GLU A 108 -4.69 6.74 -1.44
CA GLU A 108 -5.38 5.46 -1.69
C GLU A 108 -6.91 5.64 -1.82
N LEU A 109 -7.35 6.84 -2.21
CA LEU A 109 -8.75 7.16 -2.40
C LEU A 109 -9.13 6.81 -3.84
N ALA A 110 -10.06 5.86 -4.00
CA ALA A 110 -10.57 5.47 -5.31
C ALA A 110 -11.18 6.66 -6.07
N GLU A 111 -11.80 7.60 -5.34
CA GLU A 111 -12.39 8.82 -5.87
C GLU A 111 -12.10 10.00 -4.93
N TRP A 112 -11.63 11.11 -5.50
CA TRP A 112 -11.36 12.33 -4.75
C TRP A 112 -11.53 13.56 -5.65
N THR A 113 -11.80 14.70 -5.03
CA THR A 113 -11.88 16.00 -5.71
C THR A 113 -11.11 17.05 -4.93
N LEU A 114 -10.62 18.07 -5.64
CA LEU A 114 -9.93 19.20 -5.04
C LEU A 114 -10.94 20.30 -4.75
N VAL A 115 -10.94 20.78 -3.52
CA VAL A 115 -11.75 21.93 -3.10
C VAL A 115 -10.84 23.08 -2.69
N LEU A 116 -11.23 24.28 -3.09
CA LEU A 116 -10.56 25.49 -2.60
C LEU A 116 -10.93 25.70 -1.12
N PRO A 117 -10.00 26.22 -0.30
CA PRO A 117 -10.31 26.55 1.08
C PRO A 117 -11.44 27.59 1.12
N ALA A 118 -12.39 27.42 2.05
CA ALA A 118 -13.47 28.39 2.24
C ALA A 118 -12.87 29.77 2.59
N GLY A 119 -13.18 30.78 1.77
CA GLY A 119 -12.73 32.17 1.97
C GLY A 119 -11.51 32.61 1.18
N ALA A 120 -11.11 31.86 0.14
CA ALA A 120 -10.18 32.34 -0.89
C ALA A 120 -10.80 33.37 -1.84
#